data_AF-A0A2I8DQV1-F1
#
_entry.id   AF-A0A2I8DQV1-F1
#
_cell.length_a   1.000
_cell.length_b   1.000
_cell.length_c   1.000
_cell.angle_alpha   90.00
_cell.angle_beta   90.00
_cell.angle_gamma   90.00
#
_symmetry.space_group_name_H-M   'P 1'
#
loop_
_entity.id
_entity.type
_entity.pdbx_description
1 polymer ?
#
loop_
_entity_poly.entity_id
_entity_poly.type
_entity_poly.pdbx_seq_one_letter_code
_entity_poly.pdbx_strand_id
1 'polypeptide(L)'
;MQRLQPINVGQQANDRTGDPLRDGMVKVNENFTQVETAVDKVEAAATGAQQRADAAHDKAVGAGAAAATADGKAVAAAQSAAAGLAAAAAADGKAVAAQAAADEANRKAVAANAAAATAAQSAASGLAAASEADRKALAANAAAVVADGKAVAAAQAAAVAQAAADEADKKAQTKIPLSYAGIQSGVATLEGRLATLADAQIPHVTTATVWDDANWNELPKHARNDGLVMRLIRSGGSSQNGPPAGQYYYVRHHWFSDRDTLTQIAIPYYNSEEITPGFQYRMKYEGVWTRWYSADPQTKAKAFGVDQTLVNLAGQRLPGITYVNSTRKPISVYLYGGSTAAGGYINILMASIPVAVFQAQAPENGIAVNAIIPPGTTYFASAVNAKIEYWLEYR
;
A
#
# COMPACT_ATOMS: atom_id res chain seq x y z
N MET A 1 30.08 102.35 -32.16
CA MET A 1 29.78 102.99 -33.46
C MET A 1 30.78 104.10 -33.68
N GLN A 2 31.47 104.12 -34.82
CA GLN A 2 32.25 105.29 -35.23
C GLN A 2 31.28 106.45 -35.47
N ARG A 3 31.72 107.66 -35.10
CA ARG A 3 30.90 108.88 -35.19
C ARG A 3 30.99 109.40 -36.63
N LEU A 4 29.86 109.47 -37.32
CA LEU A 4 29.79 110.06 -38.66
C LEU A 4 30.23 111.52 -38.63
N GLN A 5 30.91 111.98 -39.69
CA GLN A 5 31.36 113.36 -39.78
C GLN A 5 30.19 114.28 -40.20
N PRO A 6 30.03 115.45 -39.57
CA PRO A 6 29.03 116.45 -39.98
C PRO A 6 29.39 117.08 -41.33
N ILE A 7 28.38 117.23 -42.19
CA ILE A 7 28.49 117.83 -43.53
C ILE A 7 28.19 119.33 -43.42
N ASN A 8 29.18 120.18 -43.74
CA ASN A 8 28.99 121.63 -43.81
C ASN A 8 28.84 122.03 -45.28
N VAL A 9 27.69 122.60 -45.64
CA VAL A 9 27.37 122.97 -47.04
C VAL A 9 27.76 124.40 -47.43
N GLY A 10 28.22 125.21 -46.46
CA GLY A 10 28.67 126.59 -46.70
C GLY A 10 27.59 127.55 -47.24
N GLN A 11 27.87 128.85 -47.26
CA GLN A 11 27.05 129.88 -47.95
C GLN A 11 27.82 130.55 -49.11
N GLN A 12 29.02 130.07 -49.44
CA GLN A 12 29.90 130.66 -50.46
C GLN A 12 29.48 130.22 -51.87
N ALA A 13 29.61 131.13 -52.84
CA ALA A 13 29.27 130.87 -54.25
C ALA A 13 30.30 129.93 -54.90
N ASN A 14 29.82 129.03 -55.78
CA ASN A 14 30.65 128.04 -56.51
C ASN A 14 31.60 128.73 -57.51
N ASP A 15 32.77 129.14 -57.02
CA ASP A 15 33.83 129.81 -57.77
C ASP A 15 34.84 128.84 -58.41
N ARG A 16 34.59 127.53 -58.31
CA ARG A 16 35.42 126.43 -58.80
C ARG A 16 36.80 126.30 -58.13
N THR A 17 37.08 127.08 -57.08
CA THR A 17 38.33 127.03 -56.31
C THR A 17 38.03 126.85 -54.83
N GLY A 18 37.82 125.59 -54.41
CA GLY A 18 37.60 125.25 -53.00
C GLY A 18 36.14 125.35 -52.52
N ASP A 19 35.20 124.86 -53.34
CA ASP A 19 33.75 124.82 -53.03
C ASP A 19 33.44 123.90 -51.82
N PRO A 20 32.85 124.41 -50.73
CA PRO A 20 32.41 123.64 -49.57
C PRO A 20 31.49 122.45 -49.89
N LEU A 21 30.74 122.49 -51.00
CA LEU A 21 29.93 121.37 -51.46
C LEU A 21 30.79 120.18 -51.91
N ARG A 22 31.97 120.43 -52.49
CA ARG A 22 32.91 119.37 -52.88
C ARG A 22 33.43 118.63 -51.65
N ASP A 23 33.83 119.36 -50.62
CA ASP A 23 34.28 118.79 -49.34
C ASP A 23 33.13 118.09 -48.60
N GLY A 24 31.91 118.63 -48.67
CA GLY A 24 30.71 117.99 -48.14
C GLY A 24 30.42 116.64 -48.79
N MET A 25 30.54 116.54 -50.12
CA MET A 25 30.36 115.27 -50.85
C MET A 25 31.48 114.25 -50.56
N VAL A 26 32.72 114.70 -50.31
CA VAL A 26 33.79 113.82 -49.83
C VAL A 26 33.40 113.19 -48.48
N LYS A 27 32.90 113.98 -47.52
CA LYS A 27 32.45 113.46 -46.22
C LYS A 27 31.25 112.53 -46.32
N VAL A 28 30.34 112.79 -47.26
CA VAL A 28 29.23 111.86 -47.56
C VAL A 28 29.78 110.50 -47.97
N ASN A 29 30.73 110.46 -48.91
CA ASN A 29 31.36 109.22 -49.35
C ASN A 29 32.09 108.51 -48.20
N GLU A 30 32.85 109.25 -47.38
CA GLU A 30 33.53 108.68 -46.20
C GLU A 30 32.53 108.09 -45.19
N ASN A 31 31.41 108.78 -44.95
CA ASN A 31 30.34 108.30 -44.07
C ASN A 31 29.68 107.03 -44.62
N PHE A 32 29.42 106.95 -45.94
CA PHE A 32 28.90 105.73 -46.57
C PHE A 32 29.88 104.56 -46.44
N THR A 33 31.18 104.78 -46.70
CA THR A 33 32.22 103.76 -46.52
C THR A 33 32.28 103.27 -45.06
N GLN A 34 32.11 104.15 -44.08
CA GLN A 34 32.06 103.75 -42.67
C GLN A 34 30.81 102.91 -42.34
N VAL A 35 29.65 103.25 -42.92
CA VAL A 35 28.41 102.48 -42.74
C VAL A 35 28.55 101.10 -43.37
N GLU A 36 29.03 100.99 -44.61
CA GLU A 36 29.30 99.71 -45.27
C GLU A 36 30.24 98.84 -44.42
N THR A 37 31.37 99.40 -43.98
CA THR A 37 32.31 98.70 -43.11
C THR A 37 31.66 98.24 -41.79
N ALA A 38 30.74 99.03 -41.23
CA ALA A 38 30.03 98.68 -40.01
C ALA A 38 28.99 97.57 -40.25
N VAL A 39 28.26 97.62 -41.37
CA VAL A 39 27.31 96.58 -41.78
C VAL A 39 28.04 95.26 -42.02
N ASP A 40 29.15 95.26 -42.77
CA ASP A 40 29.97 94.07 -43.02
C ASP A 40 30.44 93.43 -41.71
N LYS A 41 30.87 94.24 -40.74
CA LYS A 41 31.26 93.75 -39.41
C LYS A 41 30.10 93.14 -38.64
N VAL A 42 28.91 93.74 -38.72
CA VAL A 42 27.70 93.20 -38.06
C VAL A 42 27.27 91.90 -38.72
N GLU A 43 27.27 91.83 -40.05
CA GLU A 43 26.91 90.63 -40.81
C GLU A 43 27.90 89.48 -40.55
N ALA A 44 29.20 89.77 -40.52
CA ALA A 44 30.23 88.82 -40.13
C ALA A 44 30.05 88.33 -38.68
N ALA A 45 29.73 89.24 -37.75
CA ALA A 45 29.47 88.88 -36.35
C ALA A 45 28.21 88.02 -36.19
N ALA A 46 27.13 88.35 -36.90
CA ALA A 46 25.87 87.60 -36.90
C ALA A 46 26.07 86.19 -37.48
N THR A 47 26.76 86.09 -38.61
CA THR A 47 27.13 84.80 -39.22
C THR A 47 27.96 83.95 -38.25
N GLY A 48 28.96 84.55 -37.61
CA GLY A 48 29.78 83.84 -36.61
C GLY A 48 29.00 83.44 -35.35
N ALA A 49 27.98 84.21 -34.95
CA ALA A 49 27.09 83.85 -33.84
C ALA A 49 26.19 82.68 -34.21
N GLN A 50 25.62 82.67 -35.42
CA GLN A 50 24.78 81.59 -35.93
C GLN A 50 25.58 80.27 -36.00
N GLN A 51 26.78 80.30 -36.59
CA GLN A 51 27.64 79.11 -36.67
C GLN A 51 27.98 78.52 -35.29
N ARG A 52 28.20 79.38 -34.28
CA ARG A 52 28.42 78.92 -32.88
C ARG A 52 27.17 78.32 -32.26
N ALA A 53 25.99 78.87 -32.56
CA ALA A 53 24.71 78.34 -32.09
C ALA A 53 24.42 76.96 -32.72
N ASP A 54 24.65 76.83 -34.03
CA ASP A 54 24.47 75.56 -34.75
C ASP A 54 25.43 74.49 -34.22
N ALA A 55 26.72 74.83 -34.05
CA ALA A 55 27.70 73.91 -33.45
C ALA A 55 27.33 73.50 -32.01
N ALA A 56 26.75 74.39 -31.22
CA ALA A 56 26.26 74.07 -29.88
C ALA A 56 25.03 73.16 -29.93
N HIS A 57 24.12 73.37 -30.89
CA HIS A 57 22.95 72.53 -31.14
C HIS A 57 23.37 71.10 -31.53
N ASP A 58 24.26 70.96 -32.51
CA ASP A 58 24.77 69.66 -32.95
C ASP A 58 25.45 68.89 -31.81
N LYS A 59 26.23 69.59 -30.97
CA LYS A 59 26.85 69.00 -29.78
C LYS A 59 25.80 68.51 -28.78
N ALA A 60 24.73 69.27 -28.57
CA ALA A 60 23.64 68.88 -27.67
C ALA A 60 22.87 67.66 -28.20
N VAL A 61 22.58 67.61 -29.50
CA VAL A 61 21.96 66.45 -30.17
C VAL A 61 22.84 65.22 -30.03
N GLY A 62 24.15 65.35 -30.29
CA GLY A 62 25.12 64.27 -30.13
C GLY A 62 25.20 63.75 -28.69
N ALA A 63 25.19 64.64 -27.69
CA ALA A 63 25.15 64.27 -26.28
C ALA A 63 23.85 63.52 -25.91
N GLY A 64 22.70 63.97 -26.43
CA GLY A 64 21.41 63.29 -26.25
C GLY A 64 21.40 61.87 -26.83
N ALA A 65 21.95 61.68 -28.04
CA ALA A 65 22.09 60.37 -28.66
C ALA A 65 23.02 59.42 -27.87
N ALA A 66 24.12 59.96 -27.32
CA ALA A 66 25.02 59.21 -26.47
C ALA A 66 24.36 58.77 -25.15
N ALA A 67 23.57 59.66 -24.51
CA ALA A 67 22.79 59.33 -23.32
C ALA A 67 21.75 58.23 -23.59
N ALA A 68 20.97 58.34 -24.68
CA ALA A 68 20.01 57.31 -25.05
C ALA A 68 20.66 55.94 -25.30
N THR A 69 21.87 55.93 -25.88
CA THR A 69 22.65 54.70 -26.07
C THR A 69 23.11 54.11 -24.74
N ALA A 70 23.54 54.95 -23.78
CA ALA A 70 23.93 54.51 -22.45
C ALA A 70 22.73 53.91 -21.68
N ASP A 71 21.57 54.55 -21.76
CA ASP A 71 20.33 54.05 -21.16
C ASP A 71 19.92 52.69 -21.74
N GLY A 72 20.00 52.54 -23.07
CA GLY A 72 19.74 51.26 -23.73
C GLY A 72 20.66 50.14 -23.24
N LYS A 73 21.96 50.44 -23.05
CA LYS A 73 22.93 49.48 -22.48
C LYS A 73 22.63 49.15 -21.03
N ALA A 74 22.22 50.12 -20.22
CA ALA A 74 21.86 49.91 -18.82
C ALA A 74 20.62 49.01 -18.69
N VAL A 75 19.60 49.24 -19.52
CA VAL A 75 18.39 48.41 -19.58
C VAL A 75 18.74 46.98 -19.99
N ALA A 76 19.56 46.79 -21.02
CA ALA A 76 20.00 45.47 -21.46
C ALA A 76 20.76 44.71 -20.35
N ALA A 77 21.66 45.39 -19.64
CA ALA A 77 22.39 44.82 -18.51
C ALA A 77 21.45 44.38 -17.37
N ALA A 78 20.46 45.21 -17.04
CA ALA A 78 19.45 44.88 -16.02
C ALA A 78 18.60 43.65 -16.42
N GLN A 79 18.20 43.57 -17.69
CA GLN A 79 17.47 42.41 -18.22
C GLN A 79 18.30 41.13 -18.17
N SER A 80 19.59 41.20 -18.55
CA SER A 80 20.50 40.06 -18.43
C SER A 80 20.69 39.60 -16.98
N ALA A 81 20.82 40.54 -16.04
CA ALA A 81 20.91 40.21 -14.61
C ALA A 81 19.64 39.52 -14.11
N ALA A 82 18.45 40.05 -14.46
CA ALA A 82 17.18 39.44 -14.09
C ALA A 82 17.03 38.01 -14.65
N ALA A 83 17.44 37.77 -15.90
CA ALA A 83 17.47 36.44 -16.50
C ALA A 83 18.42 35.50 -15.74
N GLY A 84 19.59 35.99 -15.31
CA GLY A 84 20.53 35.25 -14.48
C GLY A 84 19.95 34.83 -13.13
N LEU A 85 19.26 35.73 -12.43
CA LEU A 85 18.57 35.41 -11.17
C LEU A 85 17.46 34.36 -11.37
N ALA A 86 16.67 34.49 -12.44
CA ALA A 86 15.61 33.52 -12.75
C ALA A 86 16.18 32.11 -13.04
N ALA A 87 17.30 32.04 -13.76
CA ALA A 87 18.00 30.79 -14.02
C ALA A 87 18.56 30.15 -12.72
N ALA A 88 19.13 30.96 -11.83
CA ALA A 88 19.60 30.49 -10.52
C ALA A 88 18.45 29.94 -9.66
N ALA A 89 17.34 30.67 -9.56
CA ALA A 89 16.15 30.22 -8.83
C ALA A 89 15.57 28.90 -9.39
N ALA A 90 15.59 28.73 -10.72
CA ALA A 90 15.17 27.48 -11.35
C ALA A 90 16.14 26.31 -11.05
N ALA A 91 17.45 26.58 -10.96
CA ALA A 91 18.44 25.59 -10.55
C ALA A 91 18.25 25.17 -9.09
N ASP A 92 18.03 26.13 -8.19
CA ASP A 92 17.75 25.86 -6.77
C ASP A 92 16.47 25.03 -6.60
N GLY A 93 15.41 25.36 -7.34
CA GLY A 93 14.17 24.58 -7.34
C GLY A 93 14.38 23.12 -7.78
N LYS A 94 15.23 22.88 -8.78
CA LYS A 94 15.61 21.52 -9.20
C LYS A 94 16.42 20.79 -8.13
N ALA A 95 17.33 21.49 -7.44
CA ALA A 95 18.13 20.91 -6.37
C ALA A 95 17.26 20.48 -5.18
N VAL A 96 16.29 21.31 -4.78
CA VAL A 96 15.32 20.97 -3.73
C VAL A 96 14.47 19.75 -4.12
N ALA A 97 13.99 19.71 -5.37
CA ALA A 97 13.23 18.55 -5.87
C ALA A 97 14.06 17.26 -5.87
N ALA A 98 15.34 17.34 -6.25
CA ALA A 98 16.25 16.20 -6.22
C ALA A 98 16.49 15.70 -4.78
N GLN A 99 16.68 16.62 -3.82
CA GLN A 99 16.83 16.25 -2.41
C GLN A 99 15.58 15.56 -1.87
N ALA A 100 14.38 16.10 -2.14
CA ALA A 100 13.13 15.48 -1.71
C ALA A 100 12.94 14.06 -2.27
N ALA A 101 13.35 13.83 -3.53
CA ALA A 101 13.32 12.50 -4.14
C ALA A 101 14.32 11.53 -3.47
N ALA A 102 15.51 12.00 -3.10
CA ALA A 102 16.50 11.21 -2.37
C ALA A 102 16.00 10.82 -0.96
N ASP A 103 15.38 11.76 -0.24
CA ASP A 103 14.82 11.51 1.09
C ASP A 103 13.67 10.49 1.06
N GLU A 104 12.82 10.55 0.03
CA GLU A 104 11.76 9.55 -0.20
C GLU A 104 12.34 8.16 -0.51
N ALA A 105 13.37 8.08 -1.34
CA ALA A 105 14.07 6.82 -1.63
C ALA A 105 14.69 6.22 -0.36
N ASN A 106 15.31 7.04 0.48
CA ASN A 106 15.89 6.60 1.75
C ASN A 106 14.81 6.08 2.72
N ARG A 107 13.68 6.77 2.86
CA ARG A 107 12.54 6.30 3.68
C ARG A 107 12.01 4.94 3.21
N LYS A 108 11.89 4.74 1.89
CA LYS A 108 11.49 3.44 1.31
C LYS A 108 12.51 2.34 1.61
N ALA A 109 13.81 2.62 1.53
CA ALA A 109 14.85 1.67 1.85
C ALA A 109 14.81 1.25 3.33
N VAL A 110 14.64 2.21 4.25
CA VAL A 110 14.49 1.93 5.69
C VAL A 110 13.26 1.05 5.97
N ALA A 111 12.11 1.37 5.34
CA ALA A 111 10.89 0.58 5.49
C ALA A 111 11.06 -0.86 4.96
N ALA A 112 11.72 -1.04 3.82
CA ALA A 112 12.02 -2.36 3.26
C ALA A 112 12.91 -3.19 4.19
N ASN A 113 13.95 -2.58 4.77
CA ASN A 113 14.83 -3.26 5.74
C ASN A 113 14.08 -3.67 7.01
N ALA A 114 13.19 -2.82 7.54
CA ALA A 114 12.37 -3.16 8.69
C ALA A 114 11.40 -4.33 8.41
N ALA A 115 10.80 -4.35 7.22
CA ALA A 115 9.96 -5.46 6.78
C ALA A 115 10.76 -6.78 6.65
N ALA A 116 11.97 -6.72 6.09
CA ALA A 116 12.84 -7.88 5.99
C ALA A 116 13.25 -8.42 7.37
N ALA A 117 13.56 -7.54 8.33
CA ALA A 117 13.86 -7.95 9.70
C ALA A 117 12.67 -8.65 10.38
N THR A 118 11.46 -8.14 10.19
CA THR A 118 10.22 -8.74 10.72
C THR A 118 9.96 -10.12 10.12
N ALA A 119 10.20 -10.28 8.81
CA ALA A 119 10.07 -11.56 8.14
C ALA A 119 11.10 -12.58 8.66
N ALA A 120 12.35 -12.16 8.87
CA ALA A 120 13.41 -13.00 9.44
C ALA A 120 13.06 -13.47 10.86
N GLN A 121 12.54 -12.59 11.72
CA GLN A 121 12.10 -12.94 13.07
C GLN A 121 10.91 -13.92 13.07
N SER A 122 9.97 -13.73 12.13
CA SER A 122 8.84 -14.64 11.96
C SER A 122 9.32 -16.04 11.52
N ALA A 123 10.28 -16.10 10.59
CA ALA A 123 10.89 -17.36 10.16
C ALA A 123 11.63 -18.08 11.30
N ALA A 124 12.41 -17.34 12.09
CA ALA A 124 13.10 -17.89 13.26
C ALA A 124 12.11 -18.45 14.30
N SER A 125 11.00 -17.74 14.54
CA SER A 125 9.94 -18.19 15.45
C SER A 125 9.24 -19.46 14.93
N GLY A 126 9.00 -19.53 13.61
CA GLY A 126 8.46 -20.72 12.96
C GLY A 126 9.37 -21.94 13.09
N LEU A 127 10.68 -21.75 12.91
CA LEU A 127 11.66 -22.83 13.09
C LEU A 127 11.69 -23.34 14.54
N ALA A 128 11.68 -22.43 15.52
CA ALA A 128 11.64 -22.81 16.94
C ALA A 128 10.37 -23.62 17.28
N ALA A 129 9.21 -23.20 16.75
CA ALA A 129 7.96 -23.93 16.93
C ALA A 129 7.99 -25.32 16.29
N ALA A 130 8.61 -25.47 15.11
CA ALA A 130 8.80 -26.77 14.47
C ALA A 130 9.70 -27.69 15.30
N SER A 131 10.84 -27.20 15.79
CA SER A 131 11.73 -27.98 16.66
C SER A 131 11.06 -28.40 17.98
N GLU A 132 10.18 -27.56 18.52
CA GLU A 132 9.36 -27.90 19.69
C GLU A 132 8.37 -29.03 19.38
N ALA A 133 7.69 -28.95 18.23
CA ALA A 133 6.76 -29.97 17.77
C ALA A 133 7.46 -31.33 17.57
N ASP A 134 8.63 -31.33 16.94
CA ASP A 134 9.45 -32.54 16.75
C ASP A 134 9.81 -33.17 18.11
N ARG A 135 10.27 -32.37 19.07
CA ARG A 135 10.63 -32.87 20.41
C ARG A 135 9.43 -33.51 21.12
N LYS A 136 8.25 -32.90 21.00
CA LYS A 136 7.00 -33.47 21.55
C LYS A 136 6.61 -34.76 20.85
N ALA A 137 6.78 -34.86 19.53
CA ALA A 137 6.51 -36.07 18.78
C ALA A 137 7.45 -37.22 19.20
N LEU A 138 8.75 -36.95 19.37
CA LEU A 138 9.71 -37.93 19.89
C LEU A 138 9.32 -38.40 21.31
N ALA A 139 8.94 -37.46 22.19
CA ALA A 139 8.52 -37.79 23.55
C ALA A 139 7.24 -38.67 23.57
N ALA A 140 6.27 -38.36 22.72
CA ALA A 140 5.06 -39.17 22.56
C ALA A 140 5.38 -40.58 22.04
N ASN A 141 6.27 -40.70 21.05
CA ASN A 141 6.70 -41.99 20.53
C ASN A 141 7.44 -42.83 21.60
N ALA A 142 8.32 -42.21 22.39
CA ALA A 142 8.97 -42.88 23.51
C ALA A 142 7.96 -43.38 24.56
N ALA A 143 6.93 -42.58 24.87
CA ALA A 143 5.87 -43.00 25.79
C ALA A 143 5.05 -44.18 25.24
N ALA A 144 4.77 -44.20 23.93
CA ALA A 144 4.07 -45.31 23.27
C ALA A 144 4.87 -46.61 23.36
N VAL A 145 6.17 -46.59 23.10
CA VAL A 145 7.05 -47.77 23.23
C VAL A 145 7.05 -48.32 24.67
N VAL A 146 7.06 -47.44 25.67
CA VAL A 146 6.95 -47.86 27.09
C VAL A 146 5.59 -48.50 27.38
N ALA A 147 4.51 -47.98 26.83
CA ALA A 147 3.17 -48.56 26.98
C ALA A 147 3.06 -49.93 26.32
N ASP A 148 3.60 -50.10 25.11
CA ASP A 148 3.64 -51.39 24.40
C ASP A 148 4.43 -52.43 25.21
N GLY A 149 5.58 -52.05 25.76
CA GLY A 149 6.36 -52.93 26.64
C GLY A 149 5.57 -53.40 27.86
N LYS A 150 4.78 -52.52 28.49
CA LYS A 150 3.89 -52.88 29.59
C LYS A 150 2.76 -53.80 29.15
N ALA A 151 2.19 -53.58 27.97
CA ALA A 151 1.13 -54.44 27.42
C ALA A 151 1.64 -55.86 27.13
N VAL A 152 2.84 -55.99 26.56
CA VAL A 152 3.49 -57.30 26.35
C VAL A 152 3.73 -58.02 27.68
N ALA A 153 4.24 -57.32 28.70
CA ALA A 153 4.45 -57.90 30.03
C ALA A 153 3.13 -58.36 30.67
N ALA A 154 2.05 -57.58 30.54
CA ALA A 154 0.73 -57.97 31.02
C ALA A 154 0.17 -59.20 30.29
N ALA A 155 0.34 -59.28 28.96
CA ALA A 155 -0.08 -60.43 28.17
C ALA A 155 0.68 -61.71 28.57
N GLN A 156 1.99 -61.62 28.83
CA GLN A 156 2.78 -62.73 29.34
C GLN A 156 2.30 -63.19 30.72
N ALA A 157 2.03 -62.24 31.63
CA ALA A 157 1.48 -62.56 32.95
C ALA A 157 0.12 -63.26 32.87
N ALA A 158 -0.76 -62.81 31.97
CA ALA A 158 -2.06 -63.44 31.72
C ALA A 158 -1.91 -64.88 31.18
N ALA A 159 -0.96 -65.11 30.25
CA ALA A 159 -0.68 -66.45 29.72
C ALA A 159 -0.17 -67.41 30.81
N VAL A 160 0.70 -66.93 31.71
CA VAL A 160 1.18 -67.71 32.87
C VAL A 160 0.03 -68.03 33.81
N ALA A 161 -0.86 -67.06 34.10
CA ALA A 161 -2.03 -67.27 34.94
C ALA A 161 -3.00 -68.30 34.34
N GLN A 162 -3.24 -68.24 33.02
CA GLN A 162 -4.08 -69.23 32.33
C GLN A 162 -3.47 -70.63 32.41
N ALA A 163 -2.17 -70.78 32.15
CA ALA A 163 -1.50 -72.07 32.26
C ALA A 163 -1.60 -72.65 33.68
N ALA A 164 -1.50 -71.80 34.71
CA ALA A 164 -1.70 -72.22 36.10
C ALA A 164 -3.16 -72.63 36.39
N ALA A 165 -4.15 -71.93 35.82
CA ALA A 165 -5.56 -72.29 35.93
C ALA A 165 -5.87 -73.62 35.24
N ASP A 166 -5.36 -73.84 34.03
CA ASP A 166 -5.54 -75.10 33.29
C ASP A 166 -4.94 -76.29 34.05
N GLU A 167 -3.78 -76.09 34.70
CA GLU A 167 -3.16 -77.10 35.55
C GLU A 167 -3.96 -77.38 36.83
N ALA A 168 -4.56 -76.35 37.43
CA ALA A 168 -5.46 -76.52 38.57
C ALA A 168 -6.74 -77.28 38.18
N ASP A 169 -7.31 -77.00 37.00
CA ASP A 169 -8.49 -77.70 36.48
C ASP A 169 -8.21 -79.19 36.23
N LYS A 170 -7.09 -79.53 35.60
CA LYS A 170 -6.64 -80.94 35.46
C LYS A 170 -6.54 -81.65 36.81
N LYS A 171 -6.00 -80.98 37.83
CA LYS A 171 -5.91 -81.53 39.20
C LYS A 171 -7.28 -81.68 39.86
N ALA A 172 -8.24 -80.80 39.58
CA ALA A 172 -9.60 -80.91 40.08
C ALA A 172 -10.35 -82.10 39.45
N GLN A 173 -10.24 -82.27 38.13
CA GLN A 173 -10.88 -83.37 37.39
C GLN A 173 -10.41 -84.76 37.88
N THR A 174 -9.13 -84.91 38.26
CA THR A 174 -8.60 -86.17 38.80
C THR A 174 -9.09 -86.52 40.22
N LYS A 175 -9.75 -85.59 40.92
CA LYS A 175 -10.33 -85.81 42.26
C LYS A 175 -11.82 -86.10 42.26
N ILE A 176 -12.48 -86.15 41.10
CA ILE A 176 -13.89 -86.55 40.99
C ILE A 176 -13.93 -88.09 40.96
N PRO A 177 -14.52 -88.78 41.96
CA PRO A 177 -14.72 -90.22 41.89
C PRO A 177 -15.62 -90.53 40.70
N LEU A 178 -15.19 -91.47 39.84
CA LEU A 178 -15.93 -91.91 38.64
C LEU A 178 -17.38 -92.36 38.93
N SER A 179 -17.72 -92.64 40.18
CA SER A 179 -19.08 -92.96 40.63
C SER A 179 -20.06 -91.78 40.66
N TYR A 180 -19.62 -90.53 40.39
CA TYR A 180 -20.47 -89.33 40.42
C TYR A 180 -20.62 -88.60 39.08
N ALA A 181 -20.00 -89.07 38.00
CA ALA A 181 -20.25 -88.52 36.67
C ALA A 181 -21.59 -89.07 36.13
N GLY A 182 -22.60 -88.20 36.02
CA GLY A 182 -23.88 -88.52 35.36
C GLY A 182 -25.06 -88.88 36.28
N ILE A 183 -24.99 -88.65 37.59
CA ILE A 183 -26.19 -88.74 38.46
C ILE A 183 -26.96 -87.41 38.45
N GLN A 184 -28.29 -87.49 38.35
CA GLN A 184 -29.26 -86.39 38.18
C GLN A 184 -29.30 -85.35 39.34
N SER A 185 -28.31 -85.33 40.23
CA SER A 185 -28.15 -84.33 41.30
C SER A 185 -26.69 -83.97 41.60
N GLY A 186 -25.76 -84.22 40.66
CA GLY A 186 -24.35 -83.81 40.75
C GLY A 186 -24.03 -82.63 39.85
N VAL A 187 -23.26 -81.68 40.38
CA VAL A 187 -22.70 -80.43 39.82
C VAL A 187 -22.81 -80.27 38.30
N ALA A 188 -23.47 -79.18 37.87
CA ALA A 188 -23.69 -78.82 36.47
C ALA A 188 -22.40 -78.92 35.64
N THR A 189 -22.40 -79.85 34.69
CA THR A 189 -21.44 -79.87 33.58
C THR A 189 -21.62 -78.58 32.79
N LEU A 190 -20.65 -77.66 32.91
CA LEU A 190 -20.58 -76.45 32.10
C LEU A 190 -20.06 -76.81 30.68
N GLU A 191 -20.77 -77.72 30.00
CA GLU A 191 -20.62 -77.91 28.57
C GLU A 191 -21.59 -76.98 27.85
N GLY A 192 -21.09 -75.86 27.34
CA GLY A 192 -21.92 -74.93 26.59
C GLY A 192 -21.36 -73.51 26.53
N ARG A 193 -20.50 -73.28 25.54
CA ARG A 193 -20.07 -71.96 25.05
C ARG A 193 -21.28 -71.00 24.95
N LEU A 194 -21.16 -69.78 25.49
CA LEU A 194 -22.13 -68.67 25.52
C LEU A 194 -23.08 -68.63 26.72
N ALA A 195 -22.54 -68.39 27.92
CA ALA A 195 -23.30 -67.67 28.94
C ALA A 195 -23.44 -66.21 28.47
N THR A 196 -24.66 -65.80 28.15
CA THR A 196 -25.04 -64.39 28.06
C THR A 196 -24.64 -63.69 29.35
N LEU A 197 -23.71 -62.73 29.26
CA LEU A 197 -23.44 -61.81 30.37
C LEU A 197 -24.76 -61.14 30.74
N ALA A 198 -25.12 -61.17 32.02
CA ALA A 198 -26.26 -60.41 32.52
C ALA A 198 -26.00 -58.92 32.26
N ASP A 199 -27.04 -58.16 31.89
CA ASP A 199 -26.99 -56.73 31.54
C ASP A 199 -26.21 -55.86 32.55
N ALA A 200 -26.15 -56.29 33.81
CA ALA A 200 -25.38 -55.66 34.89
C ALA A 200 -23.84 -55.71 34.72
N GLN A 201 -23.31 -56.51 33.78
CA GLN A 201 -21.88 -56.69 33.55
C GLN A 201 -21.39 -56.05 32.24
N ILE A 202 -22.28 -55.38 31.50
CA ILE A 202 -21.91 -54.51 30.38
C ILE A 202 -21.57 -53.13 30.98
N PRO A 203 -20.37 -52.56 30.76
CA PRO A 203 -20.09 -51.21 31.21
C PRO A 203 -21.08 -50.25 30.54
N HIS A 204 -21.97 -49.65 31.34
CA HIS A 204 -22.88 -48.61 30.88
C HIS A 204 -22.05 -47.47 30.29
N VAL A 205 -22.05 -47.35 28.96
CA VAL A 205 -21.69 -46.09 28.31
C VAL A 205 -22.84 -45.14 28.60
N THR A 206 -22.64 -44.27 29.58
CA THR A 206 -23.63 -43.29 30.00
C THR A 206 -24.06 -42.47 28.80
N THR A 207 -25.33 -42.56 28.47
CA THR A 207 -25.98 -41.80 27.41
C THR A 207 -25.79 -40.29 27.65
N ALA A 208 -25.40 -39.56 26.61
CA ALA A 208 -25.21 -38.12 26.65
C ALA A 208 -26.53 -37.42 27.03
N THR A 209 -26.56 -36.79 28.21
CA THR A 209 -27.70 -35.97 28.63
C THR A 209 -27.66 -34.65 27.88
N VAL A 210 -28.64 -34.39 27.01
CA VAL A 210 -28.82 -33.08 26.38
C VAL A 210 -29.32 -32.10 27.44
N TRP A 211 -28.57 -31.04 27.70
CA TRP A 211 -28.98 -29.95 28.58
C TRP A 211 -29.53 -28.81 27.71
N ASP A 212 -30.85 -28.65 27.72
CA ASP A 212 -31.47 -27.43 27.21
C ASP A 212 -31.33 -26.33 28.29
N ASP A 213 -30.98 -25.11 27.88
CA ASP A 213 -30.83 -23.92 28.74
C ASP A 213 -29.71 -23.93 29.81
N ALA A 214 -28.61 -24.65 29.57
CA ALA A 214 -27.44 -24.60 30.45
C ALA A 214 -26.75 -23.21 30.46
N ASN A 215 -26.39 -22.72 31.66
CA ASN A 215 -25.48 -21.57 31.79
C ASN A 215 -24.05 -22.00 31.45
N TRP A 216 -23.53 -21.47 30.34
CA TRP A 216 -22.23 -21.88 29.80
C TRP A 216 -21.05 -21.56 30.72
N ASN A 217 -21.21 -20.59 31.63
CA ASN A 217 -20.21 -20.20 32.63
C ASN A 217 -20.11 -21.22 33.78
N GLU A 218 -21.12 -22.05 33.97
CA GLU A 218 -21.21 -23.02 35.07
C GLU A 218 -20.86 -24.45 34.66
N LEU A 219 -20.86 -24.74 33.35
CA LEU A 219 -20.42 -26.02 32.80
C LEU A 219 -19.10 -26.57 33.38
N PRO A 220 -18.06 -25.75 33.67
CA PRO A 220 -16.83 -26.27 34.24
C PRO A 220 -16.98 -26.83 35.66
N LYS A 221 -17.99 -26.40 36.43
CA LYS A 221 -18.24 -26.92 37.79
C LYS A 221 -18.60 -28.40 37.75
N HIS A 222 -19.30 -28.83 36.70
CA HIS A 222 -19.68 -30.23 36.48
C HIS A 222 -18.58 -31.07 35.84
N ALA A 223 -17.58 -30.45 35.20
CA ALA A 223 -16.49 -31.15 34.52
C ALA A 223 -15.40 -31.69 35.48
N ARG A 224 -15.33 -31.23 36.74
CA ARG A 224 -14.28 -31.64 37.70
C ARG A 224 -14.44 -33.07 38.24
N ASN A 225 -15.64 -33.66 38.19
CA ASN A 225 -15.92 -34.96 38.81
C ASN A 225 -16.04 -36.13 37.82
N ASP A 226 -16.22 -35.87 36.52
CA ASP A 226 -16.72 -36.87 35.56
C ASP A 226 -15.75 -37.19 34.41
N GLY A 227 -14.44 -37.32 34.69
CA GLY A 227 -13.41 -37.86 33.79
C GLY A 227 -13.72 -37.91 32.28
N LEU A 228 -13.21 -36.97 31.49
CA LEU A 228 -13.14 -37.01 30.02
C LEU A 228 -14.45 -37.14 29.21
N VAL A 229 -15.64 -37.10 29.80
CA VAL A 229 -16.88 -37.23 29.02
C VAL A 229 -17.15 -35.98 28.18
N MET A 230 -17.09 -36.10 26.85
CA MET A 230 -17.55 -35.07 25.92
C MET A 230 -19.07 -34.94 26.04
N ARG A 231 -19.58 -33.76 26.41
CA ARG A 231 -21.03 -33.49 26.49
C ARG A 231 -21.50 -32.75 25.25
N LEU A 232 -22.60 -33.21 24.66
CA LEU A 232 -23.32 -32.52 23.60
C LEU A 232 -24.33 -31.56 24.24
N ILE A 233 -24.20 -30.27 23.96
CA ILE A 233 -25.02 -29.21 24.58
C ILE A 233 -25.65 -28.40 23.46
N ARG A 234 -26.97 -28.16 23.55
CA ARG A 234 -27.68 -27.26 22.64
C ARG A 234 -27.58 -25.84 23.18
N SER A 235 -27.15 -24.87 22.38
CA SER A 235 -27.36 -23.46 22.73
C SER A 235 -28.85 -23.16 22.60
N GLY A 236 -29.58 -23.19 23.72
CA GLY A 236 -30.99 -22.78 23.75
C GLY A 236 -31.16 -21.31 23.35
N GLY A 237 -32.39 -20.93 22.96
CA GLY A 237 -32.74 -19.53 22.65
C GLY A 237 -32.55 -18.57 23.82
N SER A 238 -32.38 -19.10 25.04
CA SER A 238 -32.10 -18.36 26.27
C SER A 238 -30.68 -18.55 26.83
N SER A 239 -29.79 -19.26 26.12
CA SER A 239 -28.49 -19.68 26.66
C SER A 239 -27.64 -18.50 27.15
N GLN A 240 -27.65 -18.28 28.46
CA GLN A 240 -26.88 -17.22 29.08
C GLN A 240 -25.39 -17.47 28.80
N ASN A 241 -24.81 -16.60 27.98
CA ASN A 241 -23.38 -16.56 27.66
C ASN A 241 -22.85 -17.72 26.80
N GLY A 242 -23.69 -18.38 26.01
CA GLY A 242 -23.28 -19.41 25.04
C GLY A 242 -22.81 -18.85 23.68
N PRO A 243 -22.24 -19.70 22.81
CA PRO A 243 -22.10 -19.42 21.37
C PRO A 243 -23.50 -19.25 20.70
N PRO A 244 -23.59 -18.80 19.43
CA PRO A 244 -24.86 -18.47 18.78
C PRO A 244 -25.97 -19.51 19.01
N ALA A 245 -27.19 -19.03 19.29
CA ALA A 245 -28.33 -19.88 19.65
C ALA A 245 -28.72 -20.85 18.53
N GLY A 246 -29.27 -22.02 18.91
CA GLY A 246 -29.87 -22.99 18.00
C GLY A 246 -28.94 -24.11 17.54
N GLN A 247 -27.68 -24.16 17.97
CA GLN A 247 -26.70 -25.16 17.53
C GLN A 247 -26.29 -26.10 18.65
N TYR A 248 -25.93 -27.34 18.28
CA TYR A 248 -25.35 -28.30 19.19
C TYR A 248 -23.83 -28.16 19.19
N TYR A 249 -23.20 -28.25 20.37
CA TYR A 249 -21.75 -28.19 20.50
C TYR A 249 -21.24 -29.31 21.40
N TYR A 250 -20.09 -29.88 21.04
CA TYR A 250 -19.24 -30.61 21.96
C TYR A 250 -18.40 -29.60 22.75
N VAL A 251 -18.52 -29.63 24.07
CA VAL A 251 -17.78 -28.73 24.94
C VAL A 251 -16.61 -29.45 25.60
N ARG A 252 -15.43 -28.83 25.56
CA ARG A 252 -14.23 -29.28 26.26
C ARG A 252 -13.64 -28.15 27.10
N HIS A 253 -13.20 -28.49 28.30
CA HIS A 253 -12.52 -27.58 29.23
C HIS A 253 -11.07 -27.99 29.41
N HIS A 254 -10.15 -27.03 29.33
CA HIS A 254 -8.74 -27.21 29.63
C HIS A 254 -8.38 -26.32 30.82
N TRP A 255 -8.05 -26.94 31.95
CA TRP A 255 -7.61 -26.25 33.16
C TRP A 255 -6.10 -26.08 33.12
N PHE A 256 -5.62 -24.88 33.45
CA PHE A 256 -4.19 -24.65 33.68
C PHE A 256 -3.90 -24.75 35.19
N SER A 257 -2.63 -24.89 35.56
CA SER A 257 -2.17 -25.33 36.90
C SER A 257 -2.55 -24.41 38.07
N ASP A 258 -3.09 -23.22 37.80
CA ASP A 258 -3.74 -22.35 38.78
C ASP A 258 -5.27 -22.46 38.67
N ARG A 259 -5.95 -22.50 39.83
CA ARG A 259 -7.36 -22.95 39.91
C ARG A 259 -8.39 -22.04 39.21
N ASP A 260 -7.96 -20.94 38.59
CA ASP A 260 -8.82 -19.91 38.01
C ASP A 260 -8.61 -19.63 36.52
N THR A 261 -7.65 -20.29 35.87
CA THR A 261 -7.45 -20.18 34.42
C THR A 261 -8.03 -21.38 33.67
N LEU A 262 -9.01 -21.15 32.80
CA LEU A 262 -9.71 -22.20 32.08
C LEU A 262 -9.97 -21.80 30.62
N THR A 263 -9.59 -22.66 29.68
CA THR A 263 -10.04 -22.53 28.28
C THR A 263 -11.26 -23.41 28.05
N GLN A 264 -12.34 -22.81 27.56
CA GLN A 264 -13.52 -23.52 27.09
C GLN A 264 -13.55 -23.51 25.58
N ILE A 265 -13.67 -24.69 24.98
CA ILE A 265 -13.77 -24.90 23.54
C ILE A 265 -15.13 -25.52 23.24
N ALA A 266 -15.87 -24.94 22.31
CA ALA A 266 -17.15 -25.42 21.82
C ALA A 266 -17.00 -25.77 20.34
N ILE A 267 -17.08 -27.07 20.03
CA ILE A 267 -16.96 -27.60 18.68
C ILE A 267 -18.38 -27.84 18.16
N PRO A 268 -18.83 -27.17 17.09
CA PRO A 268 -20.17 -27.37 16.57
C PRO A 268 -20.37 -28.84 16.14
N TYR A 269 -21.54 -29.38 16.45
CA TYR A 269 -21.99 -30.68 15.96
C TYR A 269 -22.63 -30.48 14.59
N TYR A 270 -21.95 -30.96 13.56
CA TYR A 270 -22.34 -30.79 12.17
C TYR A 270 -23.46 -31.76 11.82
N ASN A 271 -24.69 -31.28 11.70
CA ASN A 271 -25.80 -32.06 11.10
C ASN A 271 -26.58 -31.32 10.01
N SER A 272 -26.18 -30.12 9.61
CA SER A 272 -26.82 -29.38 8.51
C SER A 272 -25.78 -28.65 7.66
N GLU A 273 -25.96 -28.68 6.34
CA GLU A 273 -25.13 -28.02 5.33
C GLU A 273 -25.15 -26.49 5.41
N GLU A 274 -26.05 -25.92 6.23
CA GLU A 274 -26.15 -24.49 6.47
C GLU A 274 -25.31 -24.04 7.68
N ILE A 275 -24.26 -23.29 7.35
CA ILE A 275 -23.61 -22.26 8.17
C ILE A 275 -23.01 -22.78 9.49
N THR A 276 -21.74 -23.16 9.42
CA THR A 276 -20.94 -23.44 10.60
C THR A 276 -20.17 -22.20 11.04
N PRO A 277 -20.46 -21.59 12.20
CA PRO A 277 -19.43 -20.81 12.86
C PRO A 277 -18.25 -21.77 13.12
N GLY A 278 -17.02 -21.36 12.82
CA GLY A 278 -15.82 -22.13 13.16
C GLY A 278 -15.81 -22.52 14.64
N PHE A 279 -14.91 -23.43 15.06
CA PHE A 279 -14.87 -23.83 16.48
C PHE A 279 -14.74 -22.59 17.36
N GLN A 280 -15.60 -22.49 18.37
CA GLN A 280 -15.64 -21.34 19.26
C GLN A 280 -14.76 -21.62 20.45
N TYR A 281 -14.03 -20.62 20.92
CA TYR A 281 -13.25 -20.73 22.14
C TYR A 281 -13.35 -19.44 22.95
N ARG A 282 -13.19 -19.59 24.26
CA ARG A 282 -13.06 -18.47 25.20
C ARG A 282 -12.22 -18.89 26.38
N MET A 283 -11.75 -17.91 27.13
CA MET A 283 -10.93 -18.14 28.31
C MET A 283 -11.63 -17.57 29.53
N LYS A 284 -11.40 -18.20 30.68
CA LYS A 284 -11.66 -17.65 31.99
C LYS A 284 -10.30 -17.31 32.59
N TYR A 285 -10.13 -16.07 33.01
CA TYR A 285 -8.92 -15.57 33.66
C TYR A 285 -9.32 -14.83 34.93
N GLU A 286 -8.72 -15.18 36.07
CA GLU A 286 -9.02 -14.60 37.38
C GLU A 286 -10.52 -14.54 37.71
N GLY A 287 -11.25 -15.62 37.39
CA GLY A 287 -12.69 -15.69 37.67
C GLY A 287 -13.59 -15.04 36.62
N VAL A 288 -13.04 -14.28 35.66
CA VAL A 288 -13.79 -13.54 34.63
C VAL A 288 -13.73 -14.24 33.28
N TRP A 289 -14.87 -14.40 32.61
CA TRP A 289 -14.94 -14.97 31.26
C TRP A 289 -14.68 -13.91 30.20
N THR A 290 -13.85 -14.24 29.22
CA THR A 290 -13.77 -13.48 27.97
C THR A 290 -15.02 -13.71 27.12
N ARG A 291 -15.24 -12.84 26.14
CA ARG A 291 -16.17 -13.11 25.04
C ARG A 291 -15.78 -14.39 24.29
N TRP A 292 -16.73 -14.94 23.55
CA TRP A 292 -16.46 -16.00 22.58
C TRP A 292 -15.67 -15.47 21.39
N TYR A 293 -14.69 -16.27 20.95
CA TYR A 293 -13.91 -16.06 19.74
C TYR A 293 -14.17 -17.20 18.77
N SER A 294 -14.39 -16.85 17.51
CA SER A 294 -14.52 -17.82 16.43
C SER A 294 -13.15 -18.09 15.84
N ALA A 295 -12.69 -19.33 15.88
CA ALA A 295 -11.61 -19.77 15.02
C ALA A 295 -12.22 -20.21 13.69
N ASP A 296 -12.48 -19.23 12.84
CA ASP A 296 -12.88 -19.50 11.47
C ASP A 296 -11.65 -20.06 10.71
N PRO A 297 -11.74 -21.23 10.04
CA PRO A 297 -10.72 -21.67 9.09
C PRO A 297 -10.61 -20.77 7.84
N GLN A 298 -11.09 -19.53 7.88
CA GLN A 298 -10.89 -18.48 6.87
C GLN A 298 -9.43 -17.96 6.75
N THR A 299 -8.46 -18.87 6.69
CA THR A 299 -7.26 -18.66 5.87
C THR A 299 -7.54 -18.76 4.36
N LYS A 300 -8.82 -18.81 3.93
CA LYS A 300 -9.26 -18.67 2.53
C LYS A 300 -9.10 -17.25 1.93
N ALA A 301 -8.37 -16.34 2.58
CA ALA A 301 -8.10 -15.00 2.04
C ALA A 301 -7.01 -14.96 0.93
N LYS A 302 -6.53 -16.12 0.43
CA LYS A 302 -5.35 -16.17 -0.45
C LYS A 302 -5.53 -16.89 -1.80
N ALA A 303 -6.72 -17.38 -2.14
CA ALA A 303 -6.98 -17.97 -3.45
C ALA A 303 -8.12 -17.23 -4.16
N PHE A 304 -8.06 -17.15 -5.48
CA PHE A 304 -9.26 -16.92 -6.31
C PHE A 304 -10.39 -17.82 -5.79
N GLY A 305 -11.57 -17.28 -5.52
CA GLY A 305 -12.53 -18.06 -4.74
C GLY A 305 -13.97 -17.60 -4.81
N VAL A 306 -14.81 -18.44 -4.20
CA VAL A 306 -16.27 -18.34 -4.07
C VAL A 306 -16.71 -16.89 -3.87
N ASP A 307 -17.76 -16.49 -4.59
CA ASP A 307 -18.36 -15.15 -4.64
C ASP A 307 -17.59 -14.07 -5.42
N GLN A 308 -16.61 -14.44 -6.25
CA GLN A 308 -16.09 -13.52 -7.27
C GLN A 308 -16.85 -13.66 -8.59
N THR A 309 -17.17 -12.55 -9.23
CA THR A 309 -17.89 -12.52 -10.52
C THR A 309 -17.05 -11.82 -11.58
N LEU A 310 -17.21 -12.25 -12.84
CA LEU A 310 -16.58 -11.58 -13.96
C LEU A 310 -17.41 -10.36 -14.34
N VAL A 311 -16.85 -9.17 -14.14
CA VAL A 311 -17.53 -7.90 -14.41
C VAL A 311 -16.84 -7.19 -15.57
N ASN A 312 -17.60 -6.76 -16.58
CA ASN A 312 -17.09 -5.90 -17.64
C ASN A 312 -17.14 -4.43 -17.20
N LEU A 313 -15.98 -3.79 -17.19
CA LEU A 313 -15.75 -2.43 -16.73
C LEU A 313 -15.22 -1.53 -17.84
N ALA A 314 -15.33 -1.91 -19.12
CA ALA A 314 -14.85 -1.10 -20.25
C ALA A 314 -15.42 0.33 -20.27
N GLY A 315 -16.64 0.55 -19.76
CA GLY A 315 -17.22 1.89 -19.62
C GLY A 315 -16.86 2.65 -18.32
N GLN A 316 -16.22 1.98 -17.36
CA GLN A 316 -15.85 2.54 -16.05
C GLN A 316 -14.34 2.69 -15.86
N ARG A 317 -13.56 2.09 -16.76
CA ARG A 317 -12.10 2.06 -16.73
C ARG A 317 -11.56 2.78 -17.96
N LEU A 318 -10.50 3.53 -17.77
CA LEU A 318 -9.80 4.24 -18.83
C LEU A 318 -8.32 3.83 -18.83
N PRO A 319 -7.71 3.61 -20.00
CA PRO A 319 -6.27 3.44 -20.10
C PRO A 319 -5.58 4.70 -19.58
N GLY A 320 -4.41 4.55 -18.96
CA GLY A 320 -3.69 5.69 -18.40
C GLY A 320 -4.06 6.04 -16.94
N ILE A 321 -5.07 5.38 -16.36
CA ILE A 321 -5.49 5.63 -14.97
C ILE A 321 -4.99 4.51 -14.05
N THR A 322 -4.51 4.90 -12.86
CA THR A 322 -4.10 3.97 -11.81
C THR A 322 -5.32 3.59 -10.96
N TYR A 323 -5.56 2.29 -10.81
CA TYR A 323 -6.63 1.72 -10.03
C TYR A 323 -6.06 0.93 -8.84
N VAL A 324 -6.80 0.87 -7.73
CA VAL A 324 -6.47 0.04 -6.58
C VAL A 324 -7.40 -1.16 -6.56
N ASN A 325 -6.87 -2.37 -6.38
CA ASN A 325 -7.70 -3.51 -5.99
C ASN A 325 -8.20 -3.30 -4.56
N SER A 326 -9.35 -2.65 -4.41
CA SER A 326 -9.99 -2.38 -3.12
C SER A 326 -10.70 -3.60 -2.51
N THR A 327 -10.73 -4.72 -3.21
CA THR A 327 -11.30 -5.95 -2.67
C THR A 327 -10.34 -6.56 -1.64
N ARG A 328 -10.86 -7.43 -0.78
CA ARG A 328 -10.03 -8.19 0.18
C ARG A 328 -9.41 -9.45 -0.44
N LYS A 329 -9.58 -9.66 -1.75
CA LYS A 329 -9.14 -10.86 -2.49
C LYS A 329 -8.30 -10.47 -3.71
N PRO A 330 -7.41 -11.32 -4.23
CA PRO A 330 -6.80 -11.08 -5.53
C PRO A 330 -7.89 -10.96 -6.61
N ILE A 331 -7.68 -10.08 -7.59
CA ILE A 331 -8.54 -9.98 -8.77
C ILE A 331 -7.76 -10.40 -10.01
N SER A 332 -8.46 -10.94 -11.02
CA SER A 332 -7.87 -11.21 -12.33
C SER A 332 -8.36 -10.14 -13.29
N VAL A 333 -7.44 -9.38 -13.86
CA VAL A 333 -7.74 -8.34 -14.85
C VAL A 333 -7.45 -8.93 -16.22
N TYR A 334 -8.45 -8.92 -17.10
CA TYR A 334 -8.34 -9.31 -18.50
C TYR A 334 -8.61 -8.10 -19.37
N LEU A 335 -7.69 -7.79 -20.27
CA LEU A 335 -7.87 -6.76 -21.29
C LEU A 335 -7.83 -7.42 -22.65
N TYR A 336 -8.80 -7.07 -23.48
CA TYR A 336 -8.80 -7.43 -24.89
C TYR A 336 -9.00 -6.17 -25.73
N GLY A 337 -8.31 -6.11 -26.85
CA GLY A 337 -8.42 -5.02 -27.80
C GLY A 337 -7.81 -5.37 -29.16
N GLY A 338 -7.82 -4.40 -30.06
CA GLY A 338 -7.18 -4.52 -31.38
C GLY A 338 -6.05 -3.51 -31.55
N SER A 339 -4.99 -3.88 -32.27
CA SER A 339 -3.99 -2.92 -32.74
C SER A 339 -4.58 -1.98 -33.80
N THR A 340 -4.28 -0.69 -33.70
CA THR A 340 -4.68 0.31 -34.70
C THR A 340 -3.54 0.64 -35.67
N ALA A 341 -2.31 0.23 -35.34
CA ALA A 341 -1.15 0.31 -36.21
C ALA A 341 -0.15 -0.82 -35.89
N ALA A 342 0.83 -1.04 -36.78
CA ALA A 342 1.96 -1.92 -36.51
C ALA A 342 2.70 -1.51 -35.23
N GLY A 343 3.10 -2.49 -34.43
CA GLY A 343 3.77 -2.26 -33.14
C GLY A 343 2.83 -1.86 -32.00
N GLY A 344 1.51 -1.88 -32.20
CA GLY A 344 0.52 -1.60 -31.16
C GLY A 344 0.57 -2.59 -30.02
N TYR A 345 0.43 -2.11 -28.78
CA TYR A 345 0.49 -2.97 -27.59
C TYR A 345 -0.51 -2.56 -26.52
N ILE A 346 -0.89 -3.54 -25.71
CA ILE A 346 -1.59 -3.35 -24.43
C ILE A 346 -0.68 -3.92 -23.35
N ASN A 347 -0.56 -3.21 -22.22
CA ASN A 347 0.15 -3.71 -21.05
C ASN A 347 -0.59 -3.43 -19.75
N ILE A 348 -0.27 -4.23 -18.74
CA ILE A 348 -0.68 -4.05 -17.34
C ILE A 348 0.59 -3.87 -16.52
N LEU A 349 0.61 -2.82 -15.71
CA LEU A 349 1.66 -2.52 -14.75
C LEU A 349 1.11 -2.68 -13.34
N MET A 350 1.91 -3.25 -12.43
CA MET A 350 1.68 -3.23 -10.99
C MET A 350 2.84 -2.51 -10.32
N ALA A 351 2.54 -1.49 -9.51
CA ALA A 351 3.58 -0.66 -8.88
C ALA A 351 4.65 -0.16 -9.88
N SER A 352 4.21 0.25 -11.08
CA SER A 352 5.05 0.69 -12.20
C SER A 352 5.96 -0.38 -12.83
N ILE A 353 5.79 -1.66 -12.47
CA ILE A 353 6.47 -2.79 -13.08
C ILE A 353 5.53 -3.44 -14.10
N PRO A 354 5.90 -3.59 -15.38
CA PRO A 354 5.09 -4.31 -16.36
C PRO A 354 4.99 -5.79 -15.99
N VAL A 355 3.77 -6.28 -15.82
CA VAL A 355 3.49 -7.67 -15.42
C VAL A 355 2.81 -8.48 -16.51
N ALA A 356 2.21 -7.81 -17.50
CA ALA A 356 1.71 -8.41 -18.71
C ALA A 356 1.85 -7.42 -19.86
N VAL A 357 2.36 -7.88 -21.00
CA VAL A 357 2.53 -7.08 -22.21
C VAL A 357 2.24 -7.98 -23.40
N PHE A 358 1.47 -7.49 -24.36
CA PHE A 358 1.34 -8.12 -25.67
C PHE A 358 1.44 -7.03 -26.73
N GLN A 359 2.33 -7.25 -27.71
CA GLN A 359 2.54 -6.34 -28.83
C GLN A 359 2.18 -7.05 -30.15
N ALA A 360 1.33 -6.42 -30.94
CA ALA A 360 1.01 -6.84 -32.29
C ALA A 360 1.98 -6.23 -33.32
N GLN A 361 2.41 -7.05 -34.28
CA GLN A 361 3.32 -6.61 -35.36
C GLN A 361 2.59 -5.95 -36.54
N ALA A 362 1.28 -6.17 -36.68
CA ALA A 362 0.45 -5.62 -37.76
C ALA A 362 -0.78 -4.90 -37.18
N PRO A 363 -1.41 -3.96 -37.91
CA PRO A 363 -2.72 -3.42 -37.55
C PRO A 363 -3.81 -4.51 -37.55
N GLU A 364 -4.91 -4.27 -36.85
CA GLU A 364 -6.09 -5.14 -36.77
C GLU A 364 -5.85 -6.52 -36.13
N ASN A 365 -4.71 -6.72 -35.49
CA ASN A 365 -4.44 -7.92 -34.72
C ASN A 365 -5.08 -7.81 -33.32
N GLY A 366 -5.73 -8.88 -32.89
CA GLY A 366 -6.20 -9.02 -31.51
C GLY A 366 -5.04 -9.01 -30.52
N ILE A 367 -5.19 -8.24 -29.44
CA ILE A 367 -4.25 -8.11 -28.33
C ILE A 367 -5.00 -8.50 -27.06
N ALA A 368 -4.53 -9.54 -26.38
CA ALA A 368 -5.08 -9.98 -25.10
C ALA A 368 -3.97 -10.02 -24.04
N VAL A 369 -4.22 -9.42 -22.88
CA VAL A 369 -3.34 -9.50 -21.72
C VAL A 369 -4.14 -9.79 -20.46
N ASN A 370 -3.55 -10.52 -19.52
CA ASN A 370 -4.14 -10.77 -18.23
C ASN A 370 -3.10 -10.68 -17.10
N ALA A 371 -3.53 -10.24 -15.92
CA ALA A 371 -2.69 -10.18 -14.73
C ALA A 371 -3.49 -10.41 -13.45
N ILE A 372 -2.84 -11.02 -12.45
CA ILE A 372 -3.38 -11.19 -11.10
C ILE A 372 -2.95 -9.98 -10.26
N ILE A 373 -3.91 -9.25 -9.71
CA ILE A 373 -3.65 -8.07 -8.88
C ILE A 373 -3.95 -8.41 -7.42
N PRO A 374 -2.95 -8.40 -6.52
CA PRO A 374 -3.17 -8.68 -5.10
C PRO A 374 -4.10 -7.65 -4.42
N PRO A 375 -4.74 -8.00 -3.28
CA PRO A 375 -5.53 -7.05 -2.49
C PRO A 375 -4.70 -5.83 -2.07
N GLY A 376 -5.26 -4.63 -2.20
CA GLY A 376 -4.60 -3.37 -1.83
C GLY A 376 -3.52 -2.88 -2.81
N THR A 377 -3.20 -3.65 -3.85
CA THR A 377 -2.18 -3.27 -4.83
C THR A 377 -2.76 -2.35 -5.90
N THR A 378 -1.98 -1.33 -6.28
CA THR A 378 -2.27 -0.48 -7.44
C THR A 378 -1.84 -1.14 -8.73
N TYR A 379 -2.70 -1.09 -9.75
CA TYR A 379 -2.42 -1.50 -11.11
C TYR A 379 -2.84 -0.42 -12.09
N PHE A 380 -2.26 -0.46 -13.27
CA PHE A 380 -2.47 0.50 -14.34
C PHE A 380 -2.44 -0.25 -15.66
N ALA A 381 -3.32 0.10 -16.59
CA ALA A 381 -3.28 -0.42 -17.94
C ALA A 381 -3.01 0.69 -18.94
N SER A 382 -2.22 0.40 -19.97
CA SER A 382 -1.98 1.30 -21.08
C SER A 382 -2.14 0.58 -22.40
N ALA A 383 -2.54 1.35 -23.40
CA ALA A 383 -2.62 0.92 -24.79
C ALA A 383 -2.00 2.01 -25.66
N VAL A 384 -1.05 1.63 -26.51
CA VAL A 384 -0.40 2.54 -27.48
C VAL A 384 -0.55 1.93 -28.85
N ASN A 385 -1.03 2.71 -29.82
CA ASN A 385 -1.41 2.21 -31.15
C ASN A 385 -2.34 0.97 -31.07
N ALA A 386 -3.18 0.92 -30.04
CA ALA A 386 -4.14 -0.13 -29.76
C ALA A 386 -5.35 0.47 -29.05
N LYS A 387 -6.50 -0.17 -29.20
CA LYS A 387 -7.75 0.21 -28.54
C LYS A 387 -8.20 -0.93 -27.64
N ILE A 388 -8.43 -0.65 -26.36
CA ILE A 388 -9.05 -1.61 -25.43
C ILE A 388 -10.56 -1.66 -25.73
N GLU A 389 -11.07 -2.86 -25.99
CA GLU A 389 -12.49 -3.11 -26.27
C GLU A 389 -13.20 -3.75 -25.07
N TYR A 390 -12.51 -4.66 -24.38
CA TYR A 390 -13.01 -5.29 -23.16
C TYR A 390 -12.03 -5.08 -22.02
N TRP A 391 -12.58 -4.72 -20.87
CA TRP A 391 -11.87 -4.67 -19.59
C TRP A 391 -12.67 -5.51 -18.60
N LEU A 392 -12.25 -6.74 -18.36
CA LEU A 392 -12.95 -7.65 -17.46
C LEU A 392 -12.17 -7.79 -16.16
N GLU A 393 -12.84 -7.69 -15.03
CA GLU A 393 -12.28 -7.97 -13.71
C GLU A 393 -13.03 -9.16 -13.11
N TYR A 394 -12.32 -10.25 -12.79
CA TYR A 394 -12.86 -11.32 -11.95
C TYR A 394 -12.60 -10.94 -10.49
N ARG A 395 -13.65 -10.48 -9.79
CA ARG A 395 -13.50 -9.78 -8.50
C ARG A 395 -14.57 -10.09 -7.47
#